data_AF-A0A540UUQ2-F1
#
_entry.id   AF-A0A540UUQ2-F1
#
_cell.length_a   1.000
_cell.length_b   1.000
_cell.length_c   1.000
_cell.angle_alpha   90.00
_cell.angle_beta   90.00
_cell.angle_gamma   90.00
#
_symmetry.space_group_name_H-M   'P 1'
#
loop_
_entity.id
_entity.type
_entity.pdbx_description
1 polymer ?
#
loop_
_entity_poly.entity_id
_entity_poly.type
_entity_poly.pdbx_seq_one_letter_code
_entity_poly.pdbx_strand_id
1 'polypeptide(L)'
;MTKETKLTAEQTLANIKEFQKNLHGASALGVVITESGLFGGTKTNAMICSALHDVSHALDKVIKGAAPDEALKTAFGIDDDEETGDEPTESMFAGQIAVNVKTGEIQGIEDITDPELKSRLATVVQEVADKLKG
;
A
#
# COMPACT_ATOMS: atom_id res chain seq x y z
N MET A 1 -35.33 -20.96 -0.49
CA MET A 1 -34.17 -21.36 0.33
C MET A 1 -33.01 -21.62 -0.60
N THR A 2 -32.01 -20.74 -0.61
CA THR A 2 -30.71 -21.06 -1.21
C THR A 2 -30.11 -22.19 -0.39
N LYS A 3 -29.82 -23.33 -1.02
CA LYS A 3 -29.05 -24.40 -0.38
C LYS A 3 -27.66 -23.84 -0.12
N GLU A 4 -27.29 -23.67 1.14
CA GLU A 4 -25.90 -23.37 1.47
C GLU A 4 -25.05 -24.58 1.10
N THR A 5 -24.26 -24.43 0.05
CA THR A 5 -23.26 -25.43 -0.32
C THR A 5 -22.16 -25.38 0.74
N LYS A 6 -22.13 -26.34 1.67
CA LYS A 6 -21.02 -26.48 2.62
C LYS A 6 -19.75 -26.86 1.85
N LEU A 7 -18.79 -25.94 1.80
CA LEU A 7 -17.45 -26.20 1.26
C LEU A 7 -16.63 -27.00 2.27
N THR A 8 -15.75 -27.88 1.78
CA THR A 8 -14.70 -28.47 2.61
C THR A 8 -13.59 -27.45 2.88
N ALA A 9 -12.76 -27.69 3.91
CA ALA A 9 -11.62 -26.82 4.20
C ALA A 9 -10.64 -26.73 3.01
N GLU A 10 -10.42 -27.84 2.29
CA GLU A 10 -9.58 -27.87 1.08
C GLU A 10 -10.18 -27.02 -0.05
N GLN A 11 -11.49 -27.10 -0.27
CA GLN A 11 -12.20 -26.27 -1.26
C GLN A 11 -12.14 -24.79 -0.87
N THR A 12 -12.34 -24.47 0.41
CA THR A 12 -12.21 -23.09 0.91
C THR A 12 -10.79 -22.57 0.70
N LEU A 13 -9.77 -23.35 1.03
CA LEU A 13 -8.36 -22.95 0.83
C LEU A 13 -8.03 -22.77 -0.65
N ALA A 14 -8.51 -23.66 -1.53
CA ALA A 14 -8.32 -23.53 -2.97
C ALA A 14 -8.96 -22.25 -3.52
N ASN A 15 -10.20 -21.95 -3.11
CA ASN A 15 -10.89 -20.72 -3.50
C ASN A 15 -10.16 -19.47 -2.99
N ILE A 16 -9.62 -19.50 -1.77
CA ILE A 16 -8.84 -18.38 -1.21
C ILE A 16 -7.53 -18.18 -1.99
N LYS A 17 -6.82 -19.26 -2.36
CA LYS A 17 -5.60 -19.19 -3.20
C LYS A 17 -5.90 -18.61 -4.58
N GLU A 18 -7.00 -19.04 -5.20
CA GLU A 18 -7.41 -18.50 -6.49
C GLU A 18 -7.80 -17.02 -6.38
N PHE A 19 -8.56 -16.65 -5.34
CA PHE A 19 -8.89 -15.26 -5.05
C PHE A 19 -7.64 -14.39 -4.83
N GLN A 20 -6.67 -14.87 -4.06
CA GLN A 20 -5.39 -14.20 -3.82
C GLN A 20 -4.65 -13.91 -5.14
N LYS A 21 -4.52 -14.93 -6.01
CA LYS A 21 -3.85 -14.79 -7.30
C LYS A 21 -4.57 -13.80 -8.22
N ASN A 22 -5.91 -13.86 -8.27
CA ASN A 22 -6.71 -12.96 -9.08
C ASN A 22 -6.64 -11.51 -8.56
N LEU A 23 -6.66 -11.32 -7.23
CA LEU A 23 -6.50 -10.02 -6.59
C LEU A 23 -5.12 -9.42 -6.90
N HIS A 24 -4.05 -10.19 -6.75
CA HIS A 24 -2.68 -9.78 -7.07
C HIS A 24 -2.55 -9.32 -8.54
N GLY A 25 -3.01 -10.15 -9.49
CA GLY A 25 -2.93 -9.81 -10.91
C GLY A 25 -3.78 -8.60 -11.30
N ALA A 26 -5.04 -8.53 -10.82
CA ALA A 26 -5.94 -7.44 -11.16
C ALA A 26 -5.51 -6.10 -10.55
N SER A 27 -4.99 -6.12 -9.32
CA SER A 27 -4.49 -4.92 -8.63
C SER A 27 -3.21 -4.39 -9.27
N ALA A 28 -2.23 -5.26 -9.57
CA ALA A 28 -1.01 -4.88 -10.29
C ALA A 28 -1.34 -4.27 -11.67
N LEU A 29 -2.25 -4.89 -12.42
CA LEU A 29 -2.71 -4.33 -13.70
C LEU A 29 -3.43 -2.99 -13.52
N GLY A 30 -4.24 -2.86 -12.47
CA GLY A 30 -4.93 -1.62 -12.13
C GLY A 30 -3.97 -0.46 -11.85
N VAL A 31 -2.87 -0.71 -11.13
CA VAL A 31 -1.81 0.30 -10.91
C VAL A 31 -1.23 0.74 -12.26
N VAL A 32 -0.79 -0.20 -13.10
CA VAL A 32 -0.19 0.11 -14.41
C VAL A 32 -1.14 0.91 -15.30
N ILE A 33 -2.42 0.53 -15.36
CA ILE A 33 -3.43 1.22 -16.16
C ILE A 33 -3.67 2.65 -15.63
N THR A 34 -3.78 2.80 -14.30
CA THR A 34 -4.10 4.10 -13.70
C THR A 34 -2.93 5.08 -13.77
N GLU A 35 -1.70 4.61 -13.56
CA GLU A 35 -0.49 5.43 -13.67
C GLU A 35 -0.15 5.82 -15.10
N SER A 36 -0.44 4.96 -16.07
CA SER A 36 -0.28 5.29 -17.50
C SER A 36 -1.32 6.30 -18.01
N GLY A 37 -2.30 6.69 -17.19
CA GLY A 37 -3.39 7.58 -17.58
C GLY A 37 -4.41 6.94 -18.53
N LEU A 38 -4.27 5.63 -18.80
CA LEU A 38 -5.19 4.89 -19.64
C LEU A 38 -6.55 4.80 -18.94
N PHE A 39 -7.63 5.09 -19.67
CA PHE A 39 -9.01 5.18 -19.14
C PHE A 39 -9.25 6.28 -18.08
N GLY A 40 -8.40 7.31 -18.00
CA GLY A 40 -8.64 8.44 -17.09
C GLY A 40 -8.39 8.10 -15.62
N GLY A 41 -7.42 7.23 -15.35
CA GLY A 41 -7.00 6.89 -14.00
C GLY A 41 -6.64 8.13 -13.17
N THR A 42 -7.10 8.15 -11.92
CA THR A 42 -6.71 9.15 -10.93
C THR A 42 -5.63 8.60 -10.02
N LYS A 43 -4.90 9.48 -9.33
CA LYS A 43 -3.98 9.07 -8.24
C LYS A 43 -4.69 8.24 -7.17
N THR A 44 -5.95 8.57 -6.87
CA THR A 44 -6.78 7.80 -5.93
C THR A 44 -7.02 6.38 -6.42
N ASN A 45 -7.28 6.19 -7.72
CA ASN A 45 -7.46 4.84 -8.28
C ASN A 45 -6.16 4.03 -8.18
N ALA A 46 -5.00 4.64 -8.47
CA ALA A 46 -3.71 4.00 -8.32
C ALA A 46 -3.47 3.57 -6.86
N MET A 47 -3.74 4.45 -5.88
CA MET A 47 -3.62 4.14 -4.45
C MET A 47 -4.50 2.96 -4.03
N ILE A 48 -5.75 2.91 -4.49
CA ILE A 48 -6.66 1.79 -4.20
C ILE A 48 -6.11 0.49 -4.79
N CYS A 49 -5.62 0.52 -6.03
CA CYS A 49 -5.03 -0.65 -6.67
C CYS A 49 -3.77 -1.11 -5.94
N SER A 50 -2.90 -0.21 -5.52
CA SER A 50 -1.71 -0.55 -4.72
C SER A 50 -2.08 -1.18 -3.38
N ALA A 51 -3.02 -0.59 -2.64
CA ALA A 51 -3.47 -1.16 -1.38
C ALA A 51 -4.05 -2.58 -1.54
N LEU A 52 -4.80 -2.83 -2.62
CA LEU A 52 -5.32 -4.17 -2.93
C LEU A 52 -4.22 -5.15 -3.31
N HIS A 53 -3.15 -4.67 -3.96
CA HIS A 53 -1.97 -5.47 -4.27
C HIS A 53 -1.25 -5.88 -2.99
N ASP A 54 -1.08 -4.97 -2.04
CA ASP A 54 -0.42 -5.25 -0.76
C ASP A 54 -1.25 -6.22 0.09
N VAL A 55 -2.58 -6.06 0.11
CA VAL A 55 -3.51 -7.04 0.72
C VAL A 55 -3.37 -8.43 0.08
N SER A 56 -3.12 -8.51 -1.23
CA SER A 56 -2.90 -9.81 -1.89
C SER A 56 -1.62 -10.52 -1.39
N HIS A 57 -0.59 -9.75 -1.03
CA HIS A 57 0.63 -10.28 -0.40
C HIS A 57 0.40 -10.66 1.06
N ALA A 58 -0.37 -9.87 1.82
CA ALA A 58 -0.80 -10.24 3.17
C ALA A 58 -1.53 -11.58 3.17
N LEU A 59 -2.47 -11.76 2.23
CA LEU A 59 -3.24 -12.98 2.10
C LEU A 59 -2.35 -14.19 1.76
N ASP A 60 -1.34 -14.02 0.90
CA ASP A 60 -0.35 -15.06 0.60
C ASP A 60 0.47 -15.46 1.85
N LYS A 61 0.89 -14.50 2.67
CA LYS A 61 1.56 -14.77 3.96
C LYS A 61 0.66 -15.60 4.89
N VAL A 62 -0.62 -15.26 5.00
CA VAL A 62 -1.59 -16.02 5.82
C VAL A 62 -1.79 -17.44 5.28
N ILE A 63 -1.91 -17.62 3.96
CA ILE A 63 -2.01 -18.94 3.33
C ILE A 63 -0.77 -19.80 3.65
N LYS A 64 0.40 -19.17 3.78
CA LYS A 64 1.67 -19.82 4.16
C LYS A 64 1.84 -20.03 5.67
N GLY A 65 0.88 -19.61 6.48
CA GLY A 65 0.83 -19.86 7.92
C GLY A 65 1.20 -18.67 8.81
N ALA A 66 1.37 -17.47 8.26
CA ALA A 66 1.53 -16.27 9.09
C ALA A 66 0.23 -15.91 9.82
N ALA A 67 0.35 -15.25 10.96
CA ALA A 67 -0.80 -14.71 11.69
C ALA A 67 -1.46 -13.57 10.87
N PRO A 68 -2.80 -13.52 10.75
CA PRO A 68 -3.47 -12.53 9.89
C PRO A 68 -3.23 -11.07 10.26
N ASP A 69 -3.16 -10.78 11.56
CA ASP A 69 -2.81 -9.48 12.12
C ASP A 69 -1.41 -9.03 11.71
N GLU A 70 -0.41 -9.88 11.89
CA GLU A 70 0.97 -9.58 11.52
C GLU A 70 1.13 -9.42 10.00
N ALA A 71 0.51 -10.30 9.21
CA ALA A 71 0.53 -10.19 7.76
C ALA A 71 -0.09 -8.86 7.26
N LEU A 72 -1.16 -8.39 7.93
CA LEU A 72 -1.82 -7.13 7.61
C LEU A 72 -0.97 -5.93 8.00
N LYS A 73 -0.34 -5.96 9.19
CA LYS A 73 0.56 -4.91 9.66
C LYS A 73 1.73 -4.71 8.69
N THR A 74 2.41 -5.81 8.31
CA THR A 74 3.52 -5.72 7.35
C THR A 74 3.08 -5.17 6.00
N ALA A 75 1.88 -5.51 5.53
CA ALA A 75 1.39 -5.05 4.22
C ALA A 75 1.13 -3.54 4.19
N PHE A 76 0.88 -2.90 5.34
CA PHE A 76 0.59 -1.47 5.42
C PHE A 76 1.67 -0.67 6.18
N GLY A 77 2.79 -1.29 6.54
CA GLY A 77 3.84 -0.64 7.34
C GLY A 77 3.31 -0.12 8.67
N ILE A 78 2.38 -0.86 9.30
CA ILE A 78 1.84 -0.51 10.61
C ILE A 78 2.77 -1.14 11.65
N ASP A 79 3.81 -0.41 12.02
CA ASP A 79 4.75 -0.84 13.06
C ASP A 79 4.13 -0.69 14.45
N ASP A 80 4.23 -1.74 15.27
CA ASP A 80 4.26 -1.64 16.72
C ASP A 80 5.74 -1.72 17.15
N ASP A 81 6.53 -0.66 16.96
CA ASP A 81 7.90 -0.46 17.51
C ASP A 81 8.82 -1.71 17.63
N GLU A 82 8.84 -2.63 16.66
CA GLU A 82 9.87 -3.67 16.58
C GLU A 82 10.41 -3.78 15.15
N GLU A 83 11.60 -3.21 14.98
CA GLU A 83 12.49 -3.27 13.83
C GLU A 83 12.77 -4.75 13.44
N THR A 84 11.96 -5.32 12.56
CA THR A 84 12.28 -6.60 11.92
C THR A 84 12.87 -6.34 10.55
N GLY A 85 14.17 -6.61 10.42
CA GLY A 85 14.95 -6.43 9.19
C GLY A 85 14.27 -7.02 7.96
N ASP A 86 13.92 -6.12 7.04
CA ASP A 86 13.14 -6.41 5.83
C ASP A 86 13.88 -7.34 4.85
N GLU A 87 13.20 -8.42 4.46
CA GLU A 87 13.29 -8.88 3.07
C GLU A 87 12.70 -7.78 2.18
N PRO A 88 13.31 -7.48 1.02
CA PRO A 88 12.85 -6.41 0.16
C PRO A 88 11.47 -6.79 -0.38
N THR A 89 10.42 -6.28 0.25
CA THR A 89 9.15 -6.16 -0.43
C THR A 89 9.36 -5.08 -1.47
N GLU A 90 9.15 -5.42 -2.74
CA GLU A 90 9.04 -4.45 -3.85
C GLU A 90 7.74 -3.64 -3.66
N SER A 91 7.56 -3.03 -2.48
CA SER A 91 6.62 -1.96 -2.28
C SER A 91 7.08 -0.82 -3.17
N MET A 92 6.28 -0.48 -4.18
CA MET A 92 6.51 0.72 -4.99
C MET A 92 6.34 2.02 -4.17
N PHE A 93 5.95 1.91 -2.90
CA PHE A 93 5.75 3.01 -1.98
C PHE A 93 6.79 2.98 -0.87
N ALA A 94 7.93 3.64 -1.12
CA ALA A 94 8.99 3.84 -0.13
C ALA A 94 8.71 5.02 0.83
N GLY A 95 7.44 5.26 1.19
CA GLY A 95 7.04 6.29 2.16
C GLY A 95 6.04 7.34 1.64
N GLN A 96 5.43 8.07 2.57
CA GLN A 96 4.45 9.12 2.31
C GLN A 96 4.86 10.44 2.97
N ILE A 97 4.62 11.56 2.28
CA ILE A 97 4.78 12.91 2.82
C ILE A 97 3.39 13.56 2.87
N ALA A 98 2.95 13.94 4.06
CA ALA A 98 1.67 14.62 4.26
C ALA A 98 1.87 16.14 4.32
N VAL A 99 1.01 16.89 3.64
CA VAL A 99 1.05 18.36 3.59
C VAL A 99 -0.32 18.91 3.98
N ASN A 100 -0.35 19.71 5.05
CA ASN A 100 -1.54 20.50 5.37
C ASN A 100 -1.57 21.74 4.47
N VAL A 101 -2.41 21.71 3.44
CA VAL A 101 -2.51 22.81 2.46
C VAL A 101 -2.92 24.14 3.11
N LYS A 102 -3.62 24.15 4.25
CA LYS A 102 -4.01 25.41 4.91
C LYS A 102 -2.86 26.04 5.69
N THR A 103 -2.11 25.24 6.45
CA THR A 103 -1.06 25.73 7.35
C THR A 103 0.32 25.70 6.69
N GLY A 104 0.53 24.81 5.73
CA GLY A 104 1.84 24.47 5.16
C GLY A 104 2.64 23.51 6.02
N GLU A 105 2.03 22.88 7.03
CA GLU A 105 2.70 21.86 7.85
C GLU A 105 3.03 20.62 7.01
N ILE A 106 4.24 20.09 7.19
CA ILE A 106 4.78 18.94 6.46
C ILE A 106 5.10 17.85 7.48
N GLN A 107 4.68 16.62 7.21
CA GLN A 107 4.97 15.42 7.99
C GLN A 107 5.47 14.30 7.07
N GLY A 108 6.27 13.37 7.59
CA GLY A 108 6.83 12.24 6.84
C GLY A 108 8.26 12.46 6.31
N ILE A 109 9.00 13.41 6.90
CA ILE A 109 10.43 13.67 6.61
C ILE A 109 11.31 13.64 7.86
N GLU A 110 10.73 13.27 9.01
CA GLU A 110 11.34 13.33 10.33
C GLU A 110 12.56 12.41 10.39
N ASP A 111 12.44 11.20 9.87
CA ASP A 111 13.43 10.12 9.96
C ASP A 111 14.51 10.17 8.85
N ILE A 112 14.48 11.19 7.98
CA ILE A 112 15.55 11.41 7.00
C ILE A 112 16.81 11.84 7.74
N THR A 113 17.80 10.94 7.78
CA THR A 113 19.06 11.12 8.51
C THR A 113 20.06 12.01 7.78
N ASP A 114 19.99 12.11 6.45
CA ASP A 114 20.78 13.04 5.65
C ASP A 114 20.20 14.47 5.75
N PRO A 115 20.92 15.42 6.37
CA PRO A 115 20.41 16.77 6.60
C PRO A 115 20.26 17.60 5.31
N GLU A 116 21.11 17.37 4.31
CA GLU A 116 21.04 18.09 3.04
C GLU A 116 19.85 17.60 2.22
N LEU A 117 19.65 16.28 2.16
CA LEU A 117 18.48 15.67 1.52
C LEU A 117 17.18 16.12 2.20
N LYS A 118 17.12 16.07 3.54
CA LYS A 118 15.97 16.51 4.33
C LYS A 118 15.63 17.97 4.04
N SER A 119 16.63 18.84 4.03
CA SER A 119 16.43 20.27 3.73
C SER A 119 15.90 20.48 2.30
N ARG A 120 16.49 19.82 1.31
CA ARG A 120 16.07 19.96 -0.10
C ARG A 120 14.63 19.48 -0.31
N LEU A 121 14.28 18.34 0.29
CA LEU A 121 12.93 17.79 0.19
C LEU A 121 11.91 18.70 0.88
N ALA A 122 12.22 19.21 2.08
CA ALA A 122 11.38 20.18 2.77
C ALA A 122 11.12 21.43 1.91
N THR A 123 12.15 21.96 1.24
CA THR A 123 11.99 23.11 0.34
C THR A 123 11.02 22.81 -0.81
N VAL A 124 11.22 21.68 -1.51
CA VAL A 124 10.35 21.29 -2.64
C VAL A 124 8.91 21.10 -2.19
N VAL A 125 8.70 20.44 -1.05
CA VAL A 125 7.35 20.19 -0.51
C VAL A 125 6.70 21.50 -0.07
N GLN A 126 7.45 22.43 0.53
CA GLN A 126 6.96 23.76 0.90
C GLN A 126 6.55 24.59 -0.33
N GLU A 127 7.35 24.58 -1.39
CA GLU A 127 7.00 25.28 -2.64
C GLU A 127 5.69 24.74 -3.25
N VAL A 128 5.46 23.44 -3.18
CA VAL A 128 4.19 22.82 -3.60
C VAL A 128 3.06 23.26 -2.68
N ALA A 129 3.26 23.23 -1.36
CA ALA A 129 2.27 23.66 -0.38
C ALA A 129 1.83 25.12 -0.62
N ASP A 130 2.79 26.02 -0.86
CA ASP A 130 2.53 27.43 -1.09
C ASP A 130 1.80 27.69 -2.42
N LYS A 131 2.09 26.92 -3.48
CA LYS A 131 1.34 26.98 -4.74
C LYS A 131 -0.10 26.50 -4.58
N LEU A 132 -0.36 25.58 -3.66
CA LEU A 132 -1.69 25.01 -3.42
C LEU A 132 -2.54 25.85 -2.46
N LYS A 133 -1.92 26.76 -1.68
CA LYS A 133 -2.62 27.62 -0.71
C LYS A 133 -3.62 28.60 -1.33
N GLY A 134 -3.41 28.99 -2.60
CA GLY A 134 -4.26 29.98 -3.29
C GLY A 134 -3.97 31.40 -2.80
#